data_AF-A0A212D082-F1
#
_entry.id   AF-A0A212D082-F1
#
_cell.length_a   1.000
_cell.length_b   1.000
_cell.length_c   1.000
_cell.angle_alpha   90.00
_cell.angle_beta   90.00
_cell.angle_gamma   90.00
#
_symmetry.space_group_name_H-M   'P 1'
#
loop_
_entity.id
_entity.type
_entity.pdbx_description
1 polymer ?
#
loop_
_entity_poly.entity_id
_entity_poly.type
_entity_poly.pdbx_seq_one_letter_code
_entity_poly.pdbx_strand_id
1 'polypeptide(L)'
;EIFNENFGPDFRDEETFFSVFAIFFPAATGILAGANISGSCVVRDATGNVNDTIVTELTNCTSAACKLNFDFSSCETNPCSYGLMNNFQALCKDNIYPAFQMFAKGYGKNNEPLRGYILTFLIALGFILIDVNWGSSTQALTYLNALQHSIRLSGVEDHVKNF
;
A
#
# COMPACT_ATOMS: atom_id res chain seq x y z
N GLU A 1 19.82 31.29 -16.61
CA GLU A 1 20.45 31.60 -15.31
C GLU A 1 19.86 30.77 -14.17
N ILE A 2 18.53 30.76 -14.01
CA ILE A 2 17.80 30.03 -12.95
C ILE A 2 18.16 28.54 -12.81
N PHE A 3 18.44 27.81 -13.90
CA PHE A 3 18.84 26.39 -13.83
C PHE A 3 20.18 26.19 -13.11
N ASN A 4 21.16 27.06 -13.36
CA ASN A 4 22.48 26.97 -12.71
C ASN A 4 22.40 27.35 -11.23
N GLU A 5 21.46 28.19 -10.85
CA GLU A 5 21.21 28.57 -9.45
C GLU A 5 20.57 27.43 -8.64
N ASN A 6 19.80 26.55 -9.28
CA ASN A 6 19.10 25.43 -8.63
C ASN A 6 19.79 24.06 -8.83
N PHE A 7 20.93 24.02 -9.53
CA PHE A 7 21.62 22.76 -9.81
C PHE A 7 22.34 22.21 -8.57
N GLY A 8 22.75 23.08 -7.65
CA GLY A 8 23.40 22.70 -6.40
C GLY A 8 22.40 22.32 -5.31
N PRO A 9 22.76 21.43 -4.38
CA PRO A 9 21.93 21.14 -3.22
C PRO A 9 21.95 22.32 -2.24
N ASP A 10 20.76 22.80 -1.86
CA ASP A 10 20.54 23.80 -0.82
C ASP A 10 19.76 23.15 0.34
N PHE A 11 20.48 22.57 1.30
CA PHE A 11 19.87 21.97 2.48
C PHE A 11 19.59 23.06 3.52
N ARG A 12 18.31 23.21 3.91
CA ARG A 12 17.85 24.20 4.89
C ARG A 12 17.53 23.53 6.22
N ASP A 13 17.57 24.30 7.31
CA ASP A 13 17.08 23.89 8.63
C ASP A 13 17.69 22.58 9.19
N GLU A 14 19.03 22.49 9.16
CA GLU A 14 19.83 21.33 9.64
C GLU A 14 19.58 20.01 8.89
N GLU A 15 18.86 20.03 7.78
CA GLU A 15 18.63 18.83 6.98
C GLU A 15 19.92 18.36 6.29
N THR A 16 20.08 17.04 6.19
CA THR A 16 21.23 16.43 5.51
C THR A 16 20.76 15.63 4.30
N PHE A 17 21.68 15.31 3.39
CA PHE A 17 21.41 14.42 2.25
C PHE A 17 20.67 13.13 2.66
N PHE A 18 21.07 12.51 3.77
CA PHE A 18 20.46 11.26 4.25
C PHE A 18 19.04 11.47 4.78
N SER A 19 18.72 12.64 5.34
CA SER A 19 17.36 12.96 5.78
C SER A 19 16.41 13.10 4.58
N VAL A 20 16.81 13.88 3.57
CA VAL A 20 16.04 14.03 2.32
C VAL A 20 15.90 12.70 1.58
N PHE A 21 16.96 11.88 1.56
CA PHE A 21 16.93 10.54 1.00
C PHE A 21 15.95 9.62 1.75
N ALA A 22 15.91 9.68 3.08
CA ALA A 22 14.99 8.86 3.88
C ALA A 22 13.52 9.19 3.59
N ILE A 23 13.19 10.45 3.28
CA ILE A 23 11.84 10.87 2.86
C ILE A 23 11.53 10.40 1.43
N PHE A 24 12.52 10.42 0.52
CA PHE A 24 12.35 9.97 -0.87
C PHE A 24 12.27 8.45 -1.01
N PHE A 25 12.99 7.70 -0.17
CA PHE A 25 13.16 6.25 -0.31
C PHE A 25 11.83 5.47 -0.32
N PRO A 26 10.84 5.75 0.55
CA PRO A 26 9.52 5.11 0.48
C PRO A 26 8.84 5.26 -0.89
N ALA A 27 9.02 6.37 -1.58
CA ALA A 27 8.44 6.58 -2.91
C ALA A 27 9.00 5.61 -3.97
N ALA A 28 10.24 5.13 -3.80
CA ALA A 28 10.85 4.13 -4.68
C ALA A 28 10.55 2.67 -4.27
N THR A 29 10.28 2.42 -2.98
CA THR A 29 10.04 1.04 -2.48
C THR A 29 8.74 0.39 -2.93
N GLY A 30 7.79 1.14 -3.49
CA GLY A 30 6.48 0.63 -3.94
C GLY A 30 6.56 -0.49 -5.00
N ILE A 31 7.69 -0.64 -5.70
CA ILE A 31 7.92 -1.69 -6.69
C ILE A 31 7.86 -3.09 -6.06
N LEU A 32 8.37 -3.26 -4.85
CA LEU A 32 8.40 -4.57 -4.18
C LEU A 32 7.01 -4.94 -3.60
N ALA A 33 6.20 -3.95 -3.22
CA ALA A 33 4.81 -4.17 -2.85
C ALA A 33 4.00 -4.66 -4.06
N GLY A 34 4.22 -4.09 -5.25
CA GLY A 34 3.62 -4.56 -6.49
C GLY A 34 3.98 -6.01 -6.83
N ALA A 35 5.26 -6.39 -6.68
CA ALA A 35 5.73 -7.76 -6.92
C ALA A 35 5.27 -8.78 -5.86
N ASN A 36 5.19 -8.38 -4.58
CA ASN A 36 4.71 -9.25 -3.52
C ASN A 36 3.18 -9.43 -3.56
N ILE A 37 2.43 -8.38 -3.87
CA ILE A 37 0.97 -8.49 -4.07
C ILE A 37 0.71 -9.33 -5.31
N SER A 38 1.41 -9.08 -6.42
CA SER A 38 1.28 -9.93 -7.61
C SER A 38 1.65 -11.37 -7.29
N GLY A 39 2.69 -11.63 -6.49
CA GLY A 39 3.11 -12.93 -5.98
C GLY A 39 2.05 -13.72 -5.20
N SER A 40 1.40 -13.12 -4.18
CA SER A 40 0.26 -13.78 -3.50
C SER A 40 -1.00 -13.85 -4.36
N CYS A 41 -1.10 -12.98 -5.37
CA CYS A 41 -2.20 -12.97 -6.32
C CYS A 41 -1.97 -13.88 -7.53
N VAL A 42 -0.75 -14.39 -7.78
CA VAL A 42 -0.53 -15.51 -8.73
C VAL A 42 -0.97 -16.79 -8.04
N VAL A 43 -2.29 -16.86 -7.95
CA VAL A 43 -3.16 -18.03 -7.85
C VAL A 43 -2.61 -19.16 -7.01
N ARG A 44 -2.91 -19.08 -5.71
CA ARG A 44 -3.14 -20.31 -4.97
C ARG A 44 -4.53 -20.82 -5.35
N ASP A 45 -4.56 -22.04 -5.87
CA ASP A 45 -5.78 -22.74 -6.25
C ASP A 45 -6.73 -22.83 -5.04
N ALA A 46 -7.90 -22.19 -5.15
CA ALA A 46 -8.87 -22.11 -4.06
C ALA A 46 -9.56 -23.45 -3.77
N THR A 47 -9.63 -24.32 -4.79
CA THR A 47 -10.30 -25.63 -4.76
C THR A 47 -9.28 -26.77 -4.60
N GLY A 48 -8.05 -26.59 -5.09
CA GLY A 48 -7.01 -27.62 -5.15
C GLY A 48 -7.15 -28.57 -6.35
N ASN A 49 -7.93 -28.18 -7.36
CA ASN A 49 -8.15 -28.91 -8.59
C ASN A 49 -7.29 -28.39 -9.75
N VAL A 50 -6.40 -29.25 -10.26
CA VAL A 50 -5.51 -28.94 -11.39
C VAL A 50 -6.23 -28.50 -12.68
N ASN A 51 -7.52 -28.84 -12.83
CA ASN A 51 -8.32 -28.50 -14.01
C ASN A 51 -8.92 -27.09 -13.98
N ASP A 52 -8.82 -26.35 -12.87
CA ASP A 52 -9.41 -24.99 -12.73
C ASP A 52 -8.60 -23.89 -13.47
N THR A 53 -7.52 -24.27 -14.17
CA THR A 53 -6.58 -23.37 -14.86
C THR A 53 -6.75 -23.28 -16.39
N ILE A 54 -7.74 -23.95 -16.96
CA ILE A 54 -7.85 -24.10 -18.42
C ILE A 54 -9.31 -23.92 -18.87
N VAL A 55 -9.75 -22.68 -19.06
CA VAL A 55 -10.99 -22.42 -19.80
C VAL A 55 -10.70 -21.40 -20.89
N THR A 56 -10.49 -21.88 -22.12
CA THR A 56 -10.19 -21.06 -23.30
C THR A 56 -11.39 -20.32 -23.88
N GLU A 57 -12.58 -20.46 -23.30
CA GLU A 57 -13.78 -19.74 -23.72
C GLU A 57 -14.64 -19.40 -22.50
N LEU A 58 -14.65 -18.13 -22.13
CA LEU A 58 -15.19 -17.67 -20.87
C LEU A 58 -16.44 -16.82 -21.10
N THR A 59 -17.59 -17.48 -21.27
CA THR A 59 -18.86 -16.78 -21.54
C THR A 59 -19.77 -16.64 -20.32
N ASN A 60 -19.40 -17.14 -19.13
CA ASN A 60 -20.31 -17.07 -17.98
C ASN A 60 -19.63 -17.19 -16.60
N CYS A 61 -18.84 -16.21 -16.17
CA CYS A 61 -18.31 -16.16 -14.81
C CYS A 61 -18.35 -14.75 -14.22
N THR A 62 -18.52 -14.66 -12.90
CA THR A 62 -18.80 -13.44 -12.14
C THR A 62 -17.62 -12.96 -11.29
N SER A 63 -16.53 -13.75 -11.20
CA SER A 63 -15.42 -13.53 -10.28
C SER A 63 -14.29 -12.66 -10.88
N ALA A 64 -13.62 -11.85 -10.05
CA ALA A 64 -12.53 -10.97 -10.49
C ALA A 64 -11.33 -11.72 -11.12
N ALA A 65 -11.08 -12.98 -10.69
CA ALA A 65 -10.02 -13.83 -11.21
C ALA A 65 -10.25 -14.33 -12.64
N CYS A 66 -11.51 -14.26 -13.11
CA CYS A 66 -11.89 -14.76 -14.43
C CYS A 66 -11.27 -13.93 -15.57
N LYS A 67 -11.00 -12.64 -15.32
CA LYS A 67 -10.25 -11.77 -16.25
C LYS A 67 -8.81 -12.26 -16.52
N LEU A 68 -8.32 -13.18 -15.70
CA LEU A 68 -6.99 -13.78 -15.81
C LEU A 68 -7.05 -15.27 -16.20
N ASN A 69 -8.19 -15.76 -16.72
CA ASN A 69 -8.45 -17.17 -17.10
C ASN A 69 -8.55 -18.18 -15.95
N PHE A 70 -8.97 -17.76 -14.75
CA PHE A 70 -9.23 -18.65 -13.61
C PHE A 70 -10.72 -18.68 -13.25
N ASP A 71 -11.32 -19.87 -13.13
CA ASP A 71 -12.73 -20.04 -12.76
C ASP A 71 -12.90 -20.58 -11.33
N PHE A 72 -13.46 -19.76 -10.44
CA PHE A 72 -13.75 -20.12 -9.04
C PHE A 72 -15.24 -20.23 -8.74
N SER A 73 -16.10 -20.40 -9.75
CA SER A 73 -17.57 -20.43 -9.58
C SER A 73 -18.04 -21.52 -8.59
N SER A 74 -17.30 -22.62 -8.47
CA SER A 74 -17.54 -23.69 -7.49
C SER A 74 -17.42 -23.23 -6.01
N CYS A 75 -16.68 -22.16 -5.74
CA CYS A 75 -16.52 -21.60 -4.39
C CYS A 75 -17.73 -20.78 -3.93
N GLU A 76 -18.64 -20.42 -4.84
CA GLU A 76 -19.88 -19.73 -4.48
C GLU A 76 -20.84 -20.72 -3.79
N THR A 77 -20.90 -21.94 -4.30
CA THR A 77 -21.77 -23.01 -3.80
C THR A 77 -21.16 -23.80 -2.63
N ASN A 78 -19.85 -24.09 -2.64
CA ASN A 78 -19.17 -24.87 -1.61
C ASN A 78 -18.02 -24.09 -0.92
N PRO A 79 -17.72 -24.36 0.37
CA PRO A 79 -16.61 -23.69 1.06
C PRO A 79 -15.26 -24.11 0.45
N CYS A 80 -14.44 -23.13 0.07
CA CYS A 80 -13.14 -23.37 -0.54
C CYS A 80 -12.01 -23.41 0.51
N SER A 81 -11.22 -24.47 0.46
CA SER A 81 -10.15 -24.75 1.44
C SER A 81 -9.04 -23.69 1.43
N TYR A 82 -8.83 -23.04 0.28
CA TYR A 82 -7.67 -22.20 0.05
C TYR A 82 -7.99 -20.94 -0.74
N GLY A 83 -9.05 -20.20 -0.40
CA GLY A 83 -9.38 -18.90 -1.03
C GLY A 83 -8.21 -17.91 -1.13
N LEU A 84 -8.42 -16.79 -1.82
CA LEU A 84 -7.42 -15.72 -2.04
C LEU A 84 -6.66 -15.40 -0.74
N MET A 85 -5.42 -15.88 -0.65
CA MET A 85 -4.63 -15.77 0.57
C MET A 85 -3.77 -14.52 0.53
N ASN A 86 -3.77 -13.78 1.63
CA ASN A 86 -2.84 -12.68 1.81
C ASN A 86 -1.41 -13.22 2.05
N ASN A 87 -0.39 -12.46 1.62
CA ASN A 87 1.03 -12.77 1.84
C ASN A 87 1.36 -13.20 3.28
N PHE A 88 0.86 -12.47 4.28
CA PHE A 88 1.12 -12.76 5.69
C PHE A 88 0.55 -14.12 6.13
N GLN A 89 -0.61 -14.50 5.61
CA GLN A 89 -1.26 -15.77 5.95
C GLN A 89 -0.61 -16.96 5.23
N ALA A 90 -0.07 -16.76 4.02
CA ALA A 90 0.74 -17.77 3.34
C ALA A 90 2.02 -18.08 4.14
N LEU A 91 2.77 -17.03 4.52
CA LEU A 91 4.00 -17.18 5.32
C LEU A 91 3.75 -17.87 6.67
N CYS A 92 2.63 -17.58 7.34
CA CYS A 92 2.28 -18.23 8.61
C CYS A 92 1.87 -19.70 8.44
N LYS A 93 1.41 -20.12 7.25
CA LYS A 93 1.11 -21.53 6.95
C LYS A 93 2.36 -22.34 6.62
N ASP A 94 3.41 -21.72 6.08
CA ASP A 94 4.65 -22.40 5.71
C ASP A 94 5.50 -22.83 6.92
N ASN A 95 5.03 -22.56 8.14
CA ASN A 95 5.63 -22.99 9.40
C ASN A 95 7.13 -22.62 9.57
N ILE A 96 7.61 -21.61 8.84
CA ILE A 96 8.98 -21.10 8.92
C ILE A 96 9.23 -20.45 10.29
N TYR A 97 8.21 -19.78 10.82
CA TYR A 97 8.26 -19.14 12.13
C TYR A 97 7.18 -19.74 13.07
N PRO A 98 7.55 -20.66 13.98
CA PRO A 98 6.57 -21.36 14.83
C PRO A 98 5.80 -20.43 15.77
N ALA A 99 6.38 -19.27 16.13
CA ALA A 99 5.73 -18.27 16.96
C ALA A 99 4.50 -17.59 16.30
N PHE A 100 4.45 -17.51 14.97
CA PHE A 100 3.39 -16.80 14.24
C PHE A 100 2.28 -17.71 13.69
N GLN A 101 2.30 -19.01 14.00
CA GLN A 101 1.28 -19.97 13.58
C GLN A 101 -0.15 -19.59 13.99
N MET A 102 -0.29 -18.84 15.09
CA MET A 102 -1.59 -18.36 15.60
C MET A 102 -2.34 -17.50 14.56
N PHE A 103 -1.63 -16.84 13.64
CA PHE A 103 -2.16 -15.96 12.61
C PHE A 103 -2.47 -16.69 11.29
N ALA A 104 -2.06 -17.95 11.13
CA ALA A 104 -2.33 -18.77 9.94
C ALA A 104 -3.79 -19.24 9.86
N LYS A 105 -4.50 -19.26 11.01
CA LYS A 105 -5.88 -19.72 11.09
C LYS A 105 -6.82 -18.67 10.50
N GLY A 106 -7.38 -19.00 9.33
CA GLY A 106 -8.46 -18.26 8.71
C GLY A 106 -9.80 -18.52 9.41
N TYR A 107 -10.71 -17.56 9.29
CA TYR A 107 -12.07 -17.62 9.85
C TYR A 107 -13.11 -17.36 8.75
N GLY A 108 -14.30 -17.96 8.88
CA GLY A 108 -15.41 -17.78 7.94
C GLY A 108 -15.33 -18.68 6.68
N LYS A 109 -16.32 -18.56 5.79
CA LYS A 109 -16.45 -19.35 4.55
C LYS A 109 -15.26 -19.15 3.59
N ASN A 110 -14.61 -17.99 3.68
CA ASN A 110 -13.52 -17.57 2.80
C ASN A 110 -12.13 -17.67 3.45
N ASN A 111 -12.01 -18.27 4.65
CA ASN A 111 -10.73 -18.45 5.36
C ASN A 111 -9.94 -17.15 5.58
N GLU A 112 -10.61 -16.07 5.96
CA GLU A 112 -10.01 -14.75 6.10
C GLU A 112 -9.14 -14.63 7.37
N PRO A 113 -7.96 -13.98 7.30
CA PRO A 113 -7.04 -13.88 8.42
C PRO A 113 -7.41 -12.72 9.37
N LEU A 114 -8.52 -12.85 10.11
CA LEU A 114 -9.00 -11.82 11.06
C LEU A 114 -7.93 -11.36 12.05
N ARG A 115 -7.12 -12.29 12.58
CA ARG A 115 -6.02 -11.96 13.51
C ARG A 115 -4.90 -11.17 12.83
N GLY A 116 -4.65 -11.43 11.55
CA GLY A 116 -3.70 -10.66 10.74
C GLY A 116 -4.16 -9.22 10.57
N TYR A 117 -5.45 -9.00 10.29
CA TYR A 117 -6.01 -7.65 10.20
C TYR A 117 -5.92 -6.87 11.51
N ILE A 118 -6.23 -7.51 12.65
CA ILE A 118 -6.10 -6.89 13.97
C ILE A 118 -4.64 -6.51 14.25
N LEU A 119 -3.69 -7.40 13.94
CA LEU A 119 -2.26 -7.12 14.12
C LEU A 119 -1.81 -5.92 13.26
N THR A 120 -2.17 -5.90 11.97
CA THR A 120 -1.83 -4.78 11.08
C THR A 120 -2.47 -3.47 11.54
N PHE A 121 -3.70 -3.53 12.06
CA PHE A 121 -4.40 -2.37 12.59
C PHE A 121 -3.73 -1.81 13.85
N LEU A 122 -3.30 -2.67 14.78
CA LEU A 122 -2.59 -2.24 15.98
C LEU A 122 -1.21 -1.67 15.66
N ILE A 123 -0.49 -2.27 14.72
CA ILE A 123 0.81 -1.75 14.25
C ILE A 123 0.61 -0.38 13.59
N ALA A 124 -0.39 -0.24 12.71
CA ALA A 124 -0.72 1.02 12.07
C ALA A 124 -1.11 2.09 13.10
N LEU A 125 -1.98 1.76 14.06
CA LEU A 125 -2.31 2.66 15.17
C LEU A 125 -1.08 3.03 15.99
N GLY A 126 -0.17 2.09 16.26
CA GLY A 126 1.09 2.37 16.95
C GLY A 126 1.94 3.41 16.21
N PHE A 127 2.09 3.28 14.89
CA PHE A 127 2.79 4.27 14.06
C PHE A 127 2.06 5.60 13.90
N ILE A 128 0.73 5.63 14.04
CA ILE A 128 -0.06 6.87 14.02
C ILE A 128 0.03 7.59 15.38
N LEU A 129 0.10 6.84 16.49
CA LEU A 129 0.13 7.39 17.85
C LEU A 129 1.53 7.83 18.28
N ILE A 130 2.57 7.14 17.81
CA ILE A 130 3.92 7.70 17.81
C ILE A 130 3.85 8.79 16.75
N ASP A 131 3.82 10.05 17.15
CA ASP A 131 3.89 11.21 16.25
C ASP A 131 5.28 11.20 15.58
N VAL A 132 5.49 10.25 14.66
CA VAL A 132 6.69 10.10 13.86
C VAL A 132 6.74 11.38 13.06
N ASN A 133 7.69 12.25 13.42
CA ASN A 133 7.87 13.62 12.97
C ASN A 133 8.22 13.77 11.48
N TRP A 134 7.61 12.94 10.62
CA TRP A 134 7.54 13.16 9.20
C TRP A 134 6.40 14.14 9.04
N GLY A 135 6.73 15.44 9.03
CA GLY A 135 5.83 16.59 9.06
C GLY A 135 4.37 16.21 8.81
N SER A 136 3.59 16.19 9.89
CA SER A 136 2.18 15.77 9.88
C SER A 136 1.44 16.36 8.67
N SER A 137 0.48 15.63 8.10
CA SER A 137 -0.37 16.14 7.01
C SER A 137 -0.98 17.51 7.31
N THR A 138 -1.14 17.87 8.59
CA THR A 138 -1.54 19.22 9.01
C THR A 138 -0.44 20.27 8.78
N GLN A 139 0.83 19.95 9.06
CA GLN A 139 1.98 20.82 8.76
C GLN A 139 2.14 21.05 7.24
N ALA A 140 1.93 19.99 6.43
CA ALA A 140 1.93 20.11 4.97
C ALA A 140 0.77 21.01 4.45
N LEU A 141 -0.41 20.90 5.06
CA LEU A 141 -1.55 21.77 4.74
C LEU A 141 -1.30 23.23 5.14
N THR A 142 -0.68 23.47 6.29
CA THR A 142 -0.29 24.83 6.72
C THR A 142 0.70 25.46 5.75
N TYR A 143 1.67 24.69 5.26
CA TYR A 143 2.61 25.15 4.24
C TYR A 143 1.91 25.47 2.91
N LEU A 144 0.99 24.62 2.47
CA LEU A 144 0.24 24.81 1.22
C LEU A 144 -0.66 26.05 1.29
N ASN A 145 -1.33 26.27 2.43
CA ASN A 145 -2.09 27.50 2.67
C ASN A 145 -1.19 28.74 2.66
N ALA A 146 -0.02 28.68 3.35
CA ALA A 146 0.93 29.79 3.38
C ALA A 146 1.47 30.14 1.98
N LEU A 147 1.83 29.13 1.18
CA LEU A 147 2.28 29.30 -0.21
C LEU A 147 1.19 29.91 -1.09
N GLN A 148 -0.05 29.47 -0.93
CA GLN A 148 -1.16 29.97 -1.73
C GLN A 148 -1.51 31.43 -1.39
N HIS A 149 -1.32 31.83 -0.13
CA HIS A 149 -1.42 33.23 0.29
C HIS A 149 -0.28 34.09 -0.27
N SER A 150 0.97 33.61 -0.26
CA SER A 150 2.10 34.37 -0.80
C SER A 150 2.02 34.55 -2.32
N ILE A 151 1.60 33.52 -3.06
CA ILE A 151 1.36 33.62 -4.52
C ILE A 151 0.24 34.62 -4.82
N ARG A 152 -0.86 34.59 -4.04
CA ARG A 152 -1.94 35.58 -4.18
C ARG A 152 -1.45 37.00 -3.94
N LEU A 153 -0.60 37.21 -2.94
CA LEU A 153 -0.01 38.52 -2.65
C LEU A 153 0.90 39.00 -3.78
N SER A 154 1.65 38.11 -4.43
CA SER A 154 2.51 38.45 -5.58
C SER A 154 1.73 38.81 -6.85
N GLY A 155 0.45 38.44 -6.94
CA GLY A 155 -0.40 38.73 -8.10
C GLY A 155 -1.21 40.03 -7.98
N VAL A 156 -1.12 40.74 -6.85
CA VAL A 156 -1.74 42.05 -6.67
C VAL A 156 -0.81 43.10 -7.30
N GLU A 157 -1.29 43.86 -8.27
CA GLU A 157 -0.54 44.99 -8.84
C GLU A 157 -0.19 46.01 -7.74
N ASP A 158 0.97 46.68 -7.87
CA ASP A 158 1.58 47.62 -6.90
C ASP A 158 0.79 48.93 -6.68
N HIS A 159 -0.53 48.85 -6.49
CA HIS A 159 -1.41 50.01 -6.34
C HIS A 159 -1.51 50.51 -4.90
N VAL A 160 -0.85 49.85 -3.95
CA VAL A 160 -0.79 50.32 -2.57
C VAL A 160 0.66 50.26 -2.11
N LYS A 161 1.29 51.44 -2.04
CA LYS A 161 2.47 51.67 -1.20
C LYS A 161 2.04 51.47 0.24
N ASN A 162 2.04 50.22 0.71
CA ASN A 162 1.91 49.91 2.12
C ASN A 162 3.18 50.44 2.80
N PHE A 163 3.01 51.49 3.60
CA PHE A 163 4.01 51.99 4.54
C PHE A 163 4.22 50.98 5.68
#